data_AF-A0A1W1XX00-F1
#
_entry.id   AF-A0A1W1XX00-F1
#
_cell.length_a   1.000
_cell.length_b   1.000
_cell.length_c   1.000
_cell.angle_alpha   90.00
_cell.angle_beta   90.00
_cell.angle_gamma   90.00
#
_symmetry.space_group_name_H-M   'P 1'
#
loop_
_entity.id
_entity.type
_entity.pdbx_description
1 polymer ?
#
loop_
_entity_poly.entity_id
_entity_poly.type
_entity_poly.pdbx_seq_one_letter_code
_entity_poly.pdbx_strand_id
1 'polypeptide(L)'
;MQALHTPNPITDAAERYQAGLARLREVDAEAGEKVIASLAGIAPDLGRYIIDFGFGEIYRRPGLSLGQRELATVAMLAAMGTATPQLKVHLHAALNVGLSEQEIIEALIQCALYAGFPAALNAVFAARDVFAEHQPPAPPLAPLAVARAFVASLQTGQPALHLLSDDVHWQVPGDRAQVPWAGERHGKAEVTQWLGEVAAAGTPLHLTATRWYEGEDEALLRGRLGYRYRNGREYEGEFVMRFVVQGGLIRAYQIHEDSAAIAAAWLA
;
A
#
# COMPACT_ATOMS: atom_id res chain seq x y z
N MET A 1 7.68 5.01 -48.47
CA MET A 1 7.71 4.44 -47.11
C MET A 1 7.67 5.59 -46.13
N GLN A 2 6.66 5.69 -45.27
CA GLN A 2 6.70 6.62 -44.13
C GLN A 2 7.68 6.09 -43.08
N ALA A 3 8.37 6.99 -42.39
CA ALA A 3 9.22 6.60 -41.28
C ALA A 3 8.37 5.97 -40.16
N LEU A 4 8.78 4.82 -39.65
CA LEU A 4 8.12 4.12 -38.54
C LEU A 4 8.33 4.83 -37.18
N HIS A 5 9.08 5.93 -37.18
CA HIS A 5 9.50 6.62 -35.97
C HIS A 5 9.45 8.14 -36.14
N THR A 6 8.76 8.80 -35.21
CA THR A 6 8.73 10.27 -35.09
C THR A 6 9.70 10.72 -34.00
N PRO A 7 10.64 11.64 -34.30
CA PRO A 7 11.59 12.12 -33.30
C PRO A 7 10.90 12.80 -32.12
N ASN A 8 11.55 12.77 -30.95
CA ASN A 8 11.04 13.42 -29.74
C ASN A 8 10.92 14.94 -29.99
N PRO A 9 9.76 15.57 -29.73
CA PRO A 9 9.57 16.99 -29.99
C PRO A 9 10.38 17.92 -29.08
N ILE A 10 10.93 17.44 -27.96
CA ILE A 10 11.68 18.28 -27.03
C ILE A 10 13.14 18.37 -27.46
N THR A 11 13.52 19.54 -27.98
CA THR A 11 14.88 19.86 -28.43
C THR A 11 15.67 20.69 -27.42
N ASP A 12 15.01 21.30 -26.44
CA ASP A 12 15.67 22.05 -25.38
C ASP A 12 16.20 21.12 -24.28
N ALA A 13 17.47 21.30 -23.91
CA ALA A 13 18.15 20.43 -22.96
C ALA A 13 17.65 20.61 -21.52
N ALA A 14 17.24 21.82 -21.13
CA ALA A 14 16.74 22.07 -19.78
C ALA A 14 15.33 21.48 -19.60
N GLU A 15 14.47 21.63 -20.61
CA GLU A 15 13.15 21.01 -20.64
C GLU A 15 13.23 19.48 -20.63
N ARG A 16 14.14 18.90 -21.42
CA ARG A 16 14.36 17.45 -21.47
C ARG A 16 14.82 16.89 -20.13
N TYR A 17 15.73 17.59 -19.44
CA TYR A 17 16.18 17.21 -18.10
C TYR A 17 15.04 17.23 -17.07
N GLN A 18 14.22 18.29 -17.04
CA GLN A 18 13.08 18.38 -16.11
C GLN A 18 12.04 17.30 -16.39
N ALA A 19 11.75 17.03 -17.66
CA ALA A 19 10.85 15.96 -18.04
C ALA A 19 11.42 14.57 -17.69
N GLY A 20 12.75 14.42 -17.75
CA GLY A 20 13.46 13.23 -17.29
C GLY A 20 13.32 13.00 -15.79
N LEU A 21 13.45 14.05 -14.97
CA LEU A 21 13.22 13.95 -13.53
C LEU A 21 11.78 13.53 -13.20
N ALA A 22 10.79 14.11 -13.89
CA ALA A 22 9.40 13.70 -13.72
C ALA A 22 9.18 12.23 -14.09
N ARG A 23 9.77 11.79 -15.21
CA ARG A 23 9.68 10.40 -15.68
C ARG A 23 10.39 9.42 -14.74
N LEU A 24 11.54 9.79 -14.19
CA LEU A 24 12.25 8.98 -13.19
C LEU A 24 11.37 8.73 -11.96
N ARG A 25 10.68 9.77 -11.47
CA ARG A 25 9.77 9.66 -10.32
C ARG A 25 8.55 8.78 -10.58
N GLU A 26 8.06 8.75 -11.81
CA GLU A 26 6.98 7.83 -12.21
C GLU A 26 7.43 6.35 -12.19
N VAL A 27 8.71 6.07 -12.43
CA VAL A 27 9.25 4.71 -12.59
C VAL A 27 9.81 4.17 -11.27
N ASP A 28 10.69 4.92 -10.62
CA ASP A 28 11.28 4.54 -9.34
C ASP A 28 11.90 5.78 -8.66
N ALA A 29 11.07 6.49 -7.90
CA ALA A 29 11.47 7.74 -7.26
C ALA A 29 12.63 7.54 -6.27
N GLU A 30 12.59 6.50 -5.43
CA GLU A 30 13.58 6.34 -4.35
C GLU A 30 14.88 5.72 -4.84
N ALA A 31 14.85 4.63 -5.63
CA ALA A 31 16.08 4.00 -6.09
C ALA A 31 16.76 4.84 -7.17
N GLY A 32 15.98 5.48 -8.04
CA GLY A 32 16.48 6.40 -9.06
C GLY A 32 17.26 7.56 -8.46
N GLU A 33 16.69 8.25 -7.46
CA GLU A 33 17.36 9.37 -6.80
C GLU A 33 18.65 8.94 -6.06
N LYS A 34 18.67 7.74 -5.44
CA LYS A 34 19.88 7.19 -4.81
C LYS A 34 21.01 6.97 -5.80
N VAL A 35 20.72 6.44 -7.00
CA VAL A 35 21.73 6.25 -8.05
C VAL A 35 22.33 7.59 -8.48
N ILE A 36 21.49 8.60 -8.73
CA ILE A 36 21.95 9.94 -9.10
C ILE A 36 22.81 10.56 -7.99
N ALA A 37 22.36 10.47 -6.74
CA ALA A 37 23.11 10.98 -5.60
C ALA A 37 24.49 10.32 -5.47
N SER A 38 24.58 9.01 -5.69
CA SER A 38 25.85 8.26 -5.63
C SER A 38 26.89 8.73 -6.66
N LEU A 39 26.45 9.30 -7.78
CA LEU A 39 27.32 9.77 -8.86
C LEU A 39 27.78 11.21 -8.66
N ALA A 40 27.11 11.99 -7.81
CA ALA A 40 27.33 13.43 -7.68
C ALA A 40 28.78 13.79 -7.30
N GLY A 41 29.42 12.97 -6.46
CA GLY A 41 30.78 13.20 -5.98
C GLY A 41 31.90 12.71 -6.90
N ILE A 42 31.59 11.96 -7.98
CA ILE A 42 32.60 11.32 -8.84
C ILE A 42 32.40 11.58 -10.33
N ALA A 43 31.16 11.50 -10.81
CA ALA A 43 30.82 11.61 -12.23
C ALA A 43 29.41 12.23 -12.40
N PRO A 44 29.20 13.50 -12.02
CA PRO A 44 27.88 14.13 -12.05
C PRO A 44 27.26 14.18 -13.46
N ASP A 45 28.09 14.28 -14.51
CA ASP A 45 27.60 14.23 -15.89
C ASP A 45 26.95 12.89 -16.24
N LEU A 46 27.40 11.78 -15.65
CA LEU A 46 26.78 10.47 -15.87
C LEU A 46 25.37 10.42 -15.28
N GLY A 47 25.18 11.01 -14.09
CA GLY A 47 23.86 11.21 -13.50
C GLY A 47 22.97 12.08 -14.39
N ARG A 48 23.55 13.15 -14.97
CA ARG A 48 22.84 13.99 -15.94
C ARG A 48 22.41 13.20 -17.18
N TYR A 49 23.26 12.33 -17.74
CA TYR A 49 22.91 11.53 -18.91
C TYR A 49 21.80 10.52 -18.63
N ILE A 50 21.78 9.90 -17.45
CA ILE A 50 20.69 9.01 -17.03
C ILE A 50 19.36 9.76 -17.07
N ILE A 51 19.33 10.97 -16.50
CA ILE A 51 18.11 11.80 -16.44
C ILE A 51 17.73 12.33 -17.82
N ASP A 52 18.65 12.99 -18.50
CA ASP A 52 18.38 13.73 -19.74
C ASP A 52 18.11 12.78 -20.92
N PHE A 53 19.04 11.86 -21.17
CA PHE A 53 18.92 10.92 -22.28
C PHE A 53 18.05 9.72 -21.92
N GLY A 54 18.33 9.05 -20.80
CA GLY A 54 17.58 7.86 -20.40
C GLY A 54 16.10 8.16 -20.17
N PHE A 55 15.80 8.99 -19.18
CA PHE A 55 14.42 9.28 -18.78
C PHE A 55 13.77 10.41 -19.59
N GLY A 56 14.51 11.45 -19.94
CA GLY A 56 14.01 12.62 -20.67
C GLY A 56 13.72 12.34 -22.15
N GLU A 57 14.48 11.40 -22.75
CA GLU A 57 14.34 11.03 -24.15
C GLU A 57 13.81 9.61 -24.37
N ILE A 58 14.53 8.57 -23.93
CA ILE A 58 14.21 7.18 -24.33
C ILE A 58 12.91 6.69 -23.70
N TYR A 59 12.72 6.89 -22.39
CA TYR A 59 11.54 6.41 -21.66
C TYR A 59 10.25 7.16 -21.99
N ARG A 60 10.35 8.35 -22.60
CA ARG A 60 9.20 9.18 -22.97
C ARG A 60 8.73 8.98 -24.40
N ARG A 61 9.46 8.19 -25.20
CA ARG A 61 9.03 7.87 -26.56
C ARG A 61 7.67 7.15 -26.52
N PRO A 62 6.76 7.42 -27.47
CA PRO A 62 5.53 6.65 -27.60
C PRO A 62 5.83 5.24 -28.14
N GLY A 63 4.83 4.36 -28.08
CA GLY A 63 4.86 3.02 -28.70
C GLY A 63 5.09 1.86 -27.75
N LEU A 64 5.67 2.10 -26.57
CA LEU A 64 5.76 1.12 -25.49
C LEU A 64 5.28 1.76 -24.17
N SER A 65 4.47 1.03 -23.41
CA SER A 65 4.13 1.40 -22.04
C SER A 65 5.37 1.34 -21.13
N LEU A 66 5.30 1.97 -19.95
CA LEU A 66 6.38 1.87 -18.96
C LEU A 66 6.64 0.41 -18.58
N GLY A 67 5.59 -0.37 -18.36
CA GLY A 67 5.74 -1.78 -18.06
C GLY A 67 6.44 -2.57 -19.16
N GLN A 68 6.09 -2.33 -20.43
CA GLN A 68 6.78 -2.97 -21.56
C GLN A 68 8.26 -2.58 -21.65
N ARG A 69 8.61 -1.33 -21.31
CA ARG A 69 9.99 -0.84 -21.28
C ARG A 69 10.80 -1.48 -20.17
N GLU A 70 10.21 -1.57 -18.98
CA GLU A 70 10.86 -2.21 -17.83
C GLU A 70 11.04 -3.72 -18.07
N LEU A 71 10.04 -4.41 -18.62
CA LEU A 71 10.18 -5.82 -18.97
C LEU A 71 11.31 -6.07 -19.96
N ALA A 72 11.41 -5.23 -21.00
CA ALA A 72 12.50 -5.30 -21.97
C ALA A 72 13.86 -5.02 -21.31
N THR A 73 13.92 -4.03 -20.41
CA THR A 73 15.15 -3.65 -19.71
C THR A 73 15.62 -4.76 -18.76
N VAL A 74 14.71 -5.34 -17.99
CA VAL A 74 14.95 -6.51 -17.14
C VAL A 74 15.49 -7.68 -17.95
N ALA A 75 14.86 -8.01 -19.08
CA ALA A 75 15.31 -9.09 -19.96
C ALA A 75 16.71 -8.83 -20.54
N MET A 76 17.01 -7.59 -20.97
CA MET A 76 18.34 -7.23 -21.47
C MET A 76 19.42 -7.32 -20.38
N LEU A 77 19.14 -6.81 -19.17
CA LEU A 77 20.08 -6.86 -18.05
C LEU A 77 20.31 -8.29 -17.55
N ALA A 78 19.25 -9.12 -17.54
CA ALA A 78 19.34 -10.54 -17.26
C ALA A 78 20.22 -11.25 -18.29
N ALA A 79 20.00 -10.99 -19.59
CA ALA A 79 20.78 -11.58 -20.68
C ALA A 79 22.27 -11.16 -20.65
N MET A 80 22.58 -9.94 -20.19
CA MET A 80 23.97 -9.50 -19.98
C MET A 80 24.69 -10.31 -18.89
N GLY A 81 23.97 -10.87 -17.91
CA GLY A 81 24.46 -11.77 -16.87
C GLY A 81 25.43 -11.17 -15.84
N THR A 82 25.86 -9.91 -16.03
CA THR A 82 26.93 -9.25 -15.25
C THR A 82 26.49 -7.93 -14.60
N ALA A 83 25.29 -7.44 -14.94
CA ALA A 83 24.76 -6.16 -14.50
C ALA A 83 23.78 -6.30 -13.31
N THR A 84 24.09 -7.16 -12.34
CA THR A 84 23.19 -7.48 -11.22
C THR A 84 22.72 -6.24 -10.43
N PRO A 85 23.57 -5.24 -10.11
CA PRO A 85 23.10 -4.03 -9.42
C PRO A 85 22.03 -3.28 -10.21
N GLN A 86 22.21 -3.14 -11.52
CA GLN A 86 21.24 -2.47 -12.40
C GLN A 86 19.99 -3.32 -12.57
N LEU A 87 20.13 -4.64 -12.67
CA LEU A 87 18.99 -5.55 -12.74
C LEU A 87 18.10 -5.40 -11.51
N LYS A 88 18.67 -5.33 -10.29
CA LYS A 88 17.89 -5.13 -9.06
C LYS A 88 17.13 -3.80 -9.05
N VAL A 89 17.75 -2.72 -9.53
CA VAL A 89 17.06 -1.42 -9.69
C VAL A 89 15.86 -1.56 -10.63
N HIS A 90 16.04 -2.18 -11.78
CA HIS A 90 14.96 -2.33 -12.77
C HIS A 90 13.89 -3.36 -12.37
N LEU A 91 14.20 -4.32 -11.50
CA LEU A 91 13.20 -5.20 -10.90
C LEU A 91 12.28 -4.44 -9.93
N HIS A 92 12.82 -3.55 -9.10
CA HIS A 92 12.02 -2.65 -8.26
C HIS A 92 11.16 -1.71 -9.13
N ALA A 93 11.77 -1.10 -10.14
CA ALA A 93 11.06 -0.25 -11.10
C ALA A 93 9.93 -0.99 -11.84
N ALA A 94 10.16 -2.23 -12.29
CA ALA A 94 9.15 -3.06 -12.96
C ALA A 94 7.91 -3.28 -12.09
N LEU A 95 8.11 -3.59 -10.80
CA LEU A 95 7.01 -3.76 -9.84
C LEU A 95 6.28 -2.44 -9.60
N ASN A 96 7.01 -1.33 -9.45
CA ASN A 96 6.43 0.01 -9.24
C ASN A 96 5.55 0.47 -10.41
N VAL A 97 5.93 0.14 -11.66
CA VAL A 97 5.12 0.47 -12.85
C VAL A 97 4.01 -0.56 -13.13
N GLY A 98 3.80 -1.52 -12.22
CA GLY A 98 2.65 -2.40 -12.18
C GLY A 98 2.83 -3.78 -12.83
N LEU A 99 4.06 -4.24 -13.07
CA LEU A 99 4.26 -5.64 -13.46
C LEU A 99 4.06 -6.56 -12.27
N SER A 100 3.46 -7.72 -12.54
CA SER A 100 3.42 -8.82 -11.59
C SER A 100 4.77 -9.56 -11.50
N GLU A 101 5.04 -10.16 -10.35
CA GLU A 101 6.18 -11.09 -10.19
C GLU A 101 6.15 -12.20 -11.25
N GLN A 102 4.95 -12.68 -11.61
CA GLN A 102 4.80 -13.73 -12.63
C GLN A 102 5.26 -13.26 -14.01
N GLU A 103 4.86 -12.08 -14.47
CA GLU A 103 5.30 -11.52 -15.76
C GLU A 103 6.83 -11.36 -15.80
N ILE A 104 7.43 -10.92 -14.70
CA ILE A 104 8.89 -10.79 -14.57
C ILE A 104 9.55 -12.18 -14.66
N ILE A 105 9.07 -13.16 -13.90
CA ILE A 105 9.64 -14.52 -13.89
C ILE A 105 9.53 -15.17 -15.28
N GLU A 106 8.42 -15.03 -15.99
CA GLU A 106 8.27 -15.56 -17.35
C GLU A 106 9.33 -14.99 -18.31
N ALA A 107 9.61 -13.68 -18.24
CA ALA A 107 10.67 -13.08 -19.04
C ALA A 107 12.08 -13.59 -18.65
N LEU A 108 12.33 -13.84 -17.36
CA LEU A 108 13.62 -14.40 -16.91
C LEU A 108 13.79 -15.87 -17.32
N ILE A 109 12.71 -16.67 -17.31
CA ILE A 109 12.71 -18.04 -17.83
C ILE A 109 13.00 -18.03 -19.33
N GLN A 110 12.38 -17.12 -20.08
CA GLN A 110 12.64 -16.94 -21.51
C GLN A 110 14.12 -16.63 -21.80
N CYS A 111 14.80 -15.91 -20.90
CA CYS A 111 16.24 -15.64 -21.02
C CYS A 111 17.10 -16.92 -20.95
N ALA A 112 16.64 -18.00 -20.31
CA ALA A 112 17.38 -19.26 -20.28
C ALA A 112 17.58 -19.85 -21.68
N LEU A 113 16.61 -19.64 -22.58
CA LEU A 113 16.66 -20.12 -23.95
C LEU A 113 17.70 -19.37 -24.80
N TYR A 114 17.80 -18.05 -24.64
CA TYR A 114 18.62 -17.20 -25.53
C TYR A 114 19.94 -16.75 -24.93
N ALA A 115 20.03 -16.62 -23.61
CA ALA A 115 21.22 -16.19 -22.86
C ALA A 115 21.84 -17.32 -22.01
N GLY A 116 21.18 -18.48 -21.95
CA GLY A 116 21.63 -19.65 -21.21
C GLY A 116 21.21 -19.65 -19.74
N PHE A 117 21.18 -20.86 -19.16
CA PHE A 117 20.79 -21.08 -17.76
C PHE A 117 21.58 -20.26 -16.74
N PRO A 118 22.92 -20.06 -16.85
CA PRO A 118 23.65 -19.27 -15.86
C PRO A 118 23.15 -17.82 -15.72
N ALA A 119 22.87 -17.15 -16.85
CA ALA A 119 22.36 -15.78 -16.85
C ALA A 119 20.95 -15.72 -16.27
N ALA A 120 20.07 -16.65 -16.68
CA ALA A 120 18.72 -16.75 -16.15
C ALA A 120 18.69 -17.05 -14.64
N LEU A 121 19.53 -17.97 -14.15
CA LEU A 121 19.62 -18.30 -12.72
C LEU A 121 20.09 -17.09 -11.89
N ASN A 122 21.13 -16.38 -12.35
CA ASN A 122 21.59 -15.16 -11.69
C ASN A 122 20.45 -14.13 -11.59
N ALA A 123 19.68 -13.96 -12.66
CA ALA A 123 18.56 -13.03 -12.69
C ALA A 123 17.41 -13.46 -11.78
N VAL A 124 17.06 -14.76 -11.76
CA VAL A 124 16.00 -15.29 -10.87
C VAL A 124 16.39 -15.14 -9.40
N PHE A 125 17.66 -15.34 -9.04
CA PHE A 125 18.10 -15.09 -7.66
C PHE A 125 18.06 -13.61 -7.31
N ALA A 126 18.42 -12.72 -8.23
CA ALA A 126 18.26 -11.28 -8.02
C ALA A 126 16.79 -10.88 -7.85
N ALA A 127 15.89 -11.45 -8.65
CA ALA A 127 14.44 -11.25 -8.54
C ALA A 127 13.89 -11.75 -7.21
N ARG A 128 14.29 -12.94 -6.75
CA ARG A 128 13.91 -13.46 -5.44
C ARG A 128 14.29 -12.50 -4.31
N ASP A 129 15.51 -11.96 -4.33
CA ASP A 129 15.96 -11.01 -3.32
C ASP A 129 15.09 -9.74 -3.35
N VAL A 130 14.83 -9.19 -4.54
CA VAL A 130 13.96 -8.02 -4.72
C VAL A 130 12.52 -8.29 -4.29
N PHE A 131 11.94 -9.43 -4.63
CA PHE A 131 10.57 -9.80 -4.22
C PHE A 131 10.45 -10.00 -2.71
N ALA A 132 11.53 -10.41 -2.03
CA ALA A 132 11.53 -10.48 -0.58
C ALA A 132 11.60 -9.09 0.09
N GLU A 133 12.25 -8.12 -0.57
CA GLU A 133 12.31 -6.72 -0.14
C GLU A 133 11.01 -5.96 -0.48
N HIS A 134 10.43 -6.25 -1.63
CA HIS A 134 9.20 -5.67 -2.13
C HIS A 134 8.03 -6.40 -1.47
N GLN A 135 7.46 -5.83 -0.42
CA GLN A 135 6.16 -6.29 0.06
C GLN A 135 5.13 -5.93 -1.03
N PRO A 136 4.57 -6.91 -1.78
CA PRO A 136 3.43 -6.58 -2.62
C PRO A 136 2.35 -6.01 -1.70
N PRO A 137 1.54 -5.03 -2.15
CA PRO A 137 0.29 -4.77 -1.45
C PRO A 137 -0.41 -6.13 -1.35
N ALA A 138 -0.65 -6.60 -0.12
CA ALA A 138 -1.29 -7.88 0.09
C ALA A 138 -2.52 -7.95 -0.83
N PRO A 139 -2.78 -9.08 -1.53
CA PRO A 139 -3.98 -9.20 -2.36
C PRO A 139 -5.16 -8.67 -1.54
N PRO A 140 -5.99 -7.75 -2.08
CA PRO A 140 -6.95 -7.04 -1.27
C PRO A 140 -7.77 -8.07 -0.53
N LEU A 141 -7.52 -8.17 0.77
CA LEU A 141 -8.23 -9.08 1.64
C LEU A 141 -9.71 -8.74 1.44
N ALA A 142 -10.52 -9.75 1.11
CA ALA A 142 -11.95 -9.55 0.98
C ALA A 142 -12.46 -8.72 2.18
N PRO A 143 -13.42 -7.78 2.01
CA PRO A 143 -13.85 -6.90 3.09
C PRO A 143 -14.11 -7.62 4.41
N LEU A 144 -14.72 -8.82 4.32
CA LEU A 144 -14.98 -9.68 5.46
C LEU A 144 -13.71 -10.18 6.17
N ALA A 145 -12.67 -10.54 5.43
CA ALA A 145 -11.40 -11.00 5.99
C ALA A 145 -10.69 -9.88 6.76
N VAL A 146 -10.65 -8.66 6.21
CA VAL A 146 -10.08 -7.48 6.89
C VAL A 146 -10.84 -7.17 8.17
N ALA A 147 -12.17 -7.07 8.08
CA ALA A 147 -13.00 -6.75 9.23
C ALA A 147 -12.90 -7.80 10.34
N ARG A 148 -12.83 -9.09 10.00
CA ARG A 148 -12.62 -10.18 10.97
C ARG A 148 -11.27 -10.09 11.66
N ALA A 149 -10.20 -9.87 10.90
CA ALA A 149 -8.86 -9.72 11.46
C ALA A 149 -8.80 -8.52 12.42
N PHE A 150 -9.41 -7.38 12.04
CA PHE A 150 -9.47 -6.21 12.89
C PHE A 150 -10.28 -6.47 14.17
N VAL A 151 -11.48 -7.03 14.09
CA VAL A 151 -12.30 -7.32 15.29
C VAL A 151 -11.60 -8.34 16.21
N ALA A 152 -10.95 -9.36 15.65
CA ALA A 152 -10.15 -10.30 16.45
C ALA A 152 -9.01 -9.60 17.20
N SER A 153 -8.36 -8.62 16.56
CA SER A 153 -7.30 -7.82 17.20
C SER A 153 -7.81 -6.95 18.37
N LEU A 154 -9.07 -6.51 18.33
CA LEU A 154 -9.69 -5.80 19.45
C LEU A 154 -9.91 -6.74 20.66
N GLN A 155 -10.29 -8.00 20.39
CA GLN A 155 -10.52 -9.01 21.44
C GLN A 155 -9.21 -9.40 22.16
N THR A 156 -8.06 -9.28 21.51
CA THR A 156 -6.74 -9.54 22.11
C THR A 156 -6.15 -8.31 22.80
N GLY A 157 -6.83 -7.15 22.74
CA GLY A 157 -6.32 -5.88 23.30
C GLY A 157 -5.15 -5.27 22.51
N GLN A 158 -4.87 -5.76 21.29
CA GLN A 158 -3.82 -5.24 20.42
C GLN A 158 -4.41 -4.87 19.06
N PRO A 159 -5.00 -3.67 18.91
CA PRO A 159 -5.65 -3.26 17.67
C PRO A 159 -4.68 -3.29 16.47
N ALA A 160 -5.08 -3.98 15.40
CA ALA A 160 -4.33 -4.11 14.17
C ALA A 160 -4.42 -2.83 13.32
N LEU A 161 -3.77 -1.75 13.78
CA LEU A 161 -3.79 -0.43 13.13
C LEU A 161 -3.27 -0.43 11.68
N HIS A 162 -2.46 -1.43 11.31
CA HIS A 162 -1.98 -1.63 9.94
C HIS A 162 -3.11 -1.98 8.95
N LEU A 163 -4.28 -2.43 9.43
CA LEU A 163 -5.46 -2.70 8.60
C LEU A 163 -6.27 -1.45 8.29
N LEU A 164 -5.91 -0.30 8.84
CA LEU A 164 -6.58 0.96 8.58
C LEU A 164 -5.87 1.68 7.42
N SER A 165 -6.64 2.41 6.63
CA SER A 165 -6.09 3.41 5.71
C SER A 165 -5.57 4.63 6.48
N ASP A 166 -4.66 5.40 5.89
CA ASP A 166 -4.10 6.59 6.54
C ASP A 166 -5.13 7.71 6.70
N ASP A 167 -6.15 7.75 5.84
CA ASP A 167 -7.26 8.70 5.78
C ASP A 167 -8.58 8.13 6.31
N VAL A 168 -8.53 7.05 7.10
CA VAL A 168 -9.72 6.36 7.60
C VAL A 168 -10.72 7.31 8.28
N HIS A 169 -12.00 7.19 7.92
CA HIS A 169 -13.10 7.89 8.59
C HIS A 169 -13.71 7.01 9.69
N TRP A 170 -13.73 7.49 10.93
CA TRP A 170 -14.19 6.71 12.07
C TRP A 170 -15.36 7.39 12.76
N GLN A 171 -16.52 6.75 12.78
CA GLN A 171 -17.74 7.34 13.33
C GLN A 171 -18.33 6.49 14.45
N VAL A 172 -18.54 7.12 15.59
CA VAL A 172 -19.35 6.58 16.69
C VAL A 172 -20.53 7.53 16.87
N PRO A 173 -21.71 7.25 16.30
CA PRO A 173 -22.88 8.09 16.43
C PRO A 173 -23.24 8.31 17.90
N GLY A 174 -23.53 9.56 18.25
CA GLY A 174 -23.91 9.93 19.61
C GLY A 174 -23.44 11.33 19.97
N ASP A 175 -23.90 11.80 21.13
CA ASP A 175 -23.51 13.08 21.69
C ASP A 175 -22.27 12.90 22.58
N ARG A 176 -21.17 13.56 22.20
CA ARG A 176 -19.90 13.49 22.95
C ARG A 176 -20.01 14.06 24.37
N ALA A 177 -20.99 14.93 24.64
CA ALA A 177 -21.25 15.43 25.98
C ALA A 177 -21.81 14.35 26.91
N GLN A 178 -22.45 13.32 26.37
CA GLN A 178 -23.06 12.22 27.13
C GLN A 178 -22.20 10.96 27.10
N VAL A 179 -21.60 10.66 25.95
CA VAL A 179 -20.73 9.50 25.73
C VAL A 179 -19.38 10.02 25.23
N PRO A 180 -18.33 10.10 26.08
CA PRO A 180 -17.08 10.81 25.75
C PRO A 180 -16.36 10.31 24.50
N TRP A 181 -16.58 9.05 24.14
CA TRP A 181 -16.01 8.39 22.97
C TRP A 181 -16.90 8.43 21.72
N ALA A 182 -18.05 9.09 21.76
CA ALA A 182 -18.85 9.41 20.57
C ALA A 182 -18.20 10.51 19.71
N GLY A 183 -18.63 10.61 18.45
CA GLY A 183 -18.16 11.57 17.46
C GLY A 183 -17.35 10.97 16.32
N GLU A 184 -16.79 11.86 15.50
CA GLU A 184 -16.04 11.55 14.29
C GLU A 184 -14.53 11.69 14.50
N ARG A 185 -13.74 10.89 13.76
CA ARG A 185 -12.28 10.96 13.68
C ARG A 185 -11.82 10.73 12.26
N HIS A 186 -10.70 11.34 11.93
CA HIS A 186 -10.07 11.26 10.62
C HIS A 186 -8.60 10.82 10.77
N GLY A 187 -8.27 9.70 10.13
CA GLY A 187 -6.93 9.14 10.08
C GLY A 187 -6.49 8.34 11.31
N LYS A 188 -5.41 7.57 11.13
CA LYS A 188 -4.92 6.58 12.12
C LYS A 188 -4.56 7.18 13.47
N ALA A 189 -4.02 8.40 13.49
CA ALA A 189 -3.58 9.04 14.73
C ALA A 189 -4.76 9.28 15.68
N GLU A 190 -5.84 9.85 15.16
CA GLU A 190 -7.05 10.13 15.95
C GLU A 190 -7.75 8.83 16.39
N VAL A 191 -7.81 7.81 15.53
CA VAL A 191 -8.36 6.49 15.89
C VAL A 191 -7.52 5.82 16.99
N THR A 192 -6.20 5.91 16.91
CA THR A 192 -5.29 5.35 17.93
C THR A 192 -5.50 6.03 19.28
N GLN A 193 -5.57 7.36 19.29
CA GLN A 193 -5.90 8.11 20.50
C GLN A 193 -7.27 7.69 21.06
N TRP A 194 -8.29 7.61 20.20
CA TRP A 194 -9.64 7.20 20.58
C TRP A 194 -9.68 5.79 21.19
N LEU A 195 -8.99 4.80 20.62
CA LEU A 195 -8.88 3.47 21.20
C LEU A 195 -8.28 3.52 22.61
N GLY A 196 -7.30 4.40 22.83
CA GLY A 196 -6.75 4.68 24.15
C GLY A 196 -7.77 5.31 25.12
N GLU A 197 -8.59 6.26 24.65
CA GLU A 197 -9.68 6.87 25.43
C GLU A 197 -10.74 5.83 25.83
N VAL A 198 -11.16 4.97 24.89
CA VAL A 198 -12.12 3.89 25.16
C VAL A 198 -11.52 2.88 26.13
N ALA A 199 -10.28 2.43 25.93
CA ALA A 199 -9.61 1.52 26.87
C ALA A 199 -9.45 2.14 28.26
N ALA A 200 -9.25 3.46 28.33
CA ALA A 200 -9.19 4.17 29.59
C ALA A 200 -10.56 4.23 30.28
N ALA A 201 -11.69 4.25 29.57
CA ALA A 201 -13.03 4.41 30.16
C ALA A 201 -13.46 3.27 31.11
N GLY A 202 -12.84 2.10 31.01
CA GLY A 202 -13.13 0.95 31.86
C GLY A 202 -12.55 -0.35 31.33
N THR A 203 -13.28 -1.45 31.46
CA THR A 203 -12.82 -2.78 31.06
C THR A 203 -13.88 -3.47 30.19
N PRO A 204 -13.52 -3.97 29.00
CA PRO A 204 -14.44 -4.76 28.20
C PRO A 204 -14.75 -6.08 28.91
N LEU A 205 -16.03 -6.43 29.00
CA LEU A 205 -16.49 -7.72 29.53
C LEU A 205 -16.51 -8.77 28.41
N HIS A 206 -17.07 -8.42 27.26
CA HIS A 206 -17.07 -9.26 26.08
C HIS A 206 -17.31 -8.43 24.82
N LEU A 207 -16.82 -8.94 23.69
CA LEU A 207 -17.14 -8.45 22.34
C LEU A 207 -17.43 -9.68 21.48
N THR A 208 -18.70 -10.04 21.37
CA THR A 208 -19.13 -11.30 20.76
C THR A 208 -19.72 -11.06 19.38
N ALA A 209 -19.06 -11.58 18.35
CA ALA A 209 -19.58 -11.63 17.00
C ALA A 209 -20.74 -12.63 16.90
N THR A 210 -21.95 -12.17 16.56
CA THR A 210 -23.12 -13.06 16.36
C THR A 210 -23.29 -13.45 14.89
N ARG A 211 -23.11 -12.49 13.97
CA ARG A 211 -23.26 -12.75 12.53
C ARG A 211 -22.48 -11.75 11.71
N TRP A 212 -21.89 -12.25 10.63
CA TRP A 212 -21.19 -11.46 9.63
C TRP A 212 -22.00 -11.39 8.34
N TYR A 213 -21.89 -10.25 7.65
CA TYR A 213 -22.42 -10.02 6.32
C TYR A 213 -21.32 -9.42 5.44
N GLU A 214 -21.26 -9.86 4.19
CA GLU A 214 -20.28 -9.43 3.21
C GLU A 214 -21.00 -8.74 2.06
N GLY A 215 -20.55 -7.52 1.76
CA GLY A 215 -20.89 -6.76 0.56
C GLY A 215 -19.67 -6.65 -0.36
N GLU A 216 -19.81 -5.90 -1.45
CA GLU A 216 -18.77 -5.74 -2.47
C GLU A 216 -17.51 -5.03 -1.92
N ASP A 217 -17.71 -3.94 -1.19
CA ASP A 217 -16.67 -3.12 -0.54
C ASP A 217 -16.91 -2.98 0.97
N GLU A 218 -17.82 -3.77 1.52
CA GLU A 218 -18.34 -3.60 2.88
C GLU A 218 -18.36 -4.93 3.64
N ALA A 219 -18.11 -4.86 4.95
CA ALA A 219 -18.44 -5.94 5.87
C ALA A 219 -19.25 -5.38 7.04
N LEU A 220 -20.31 -6.10 7.42
CA LEU A 220 -21.10 -5.80 8.62
C LEU A 220 -20.93 -6.90 9.65
N LEU A 221 -20.80 -6.50 10.91
CA LEU A 221 -20.81 -7.36 12.06
C LEU A 221 -21.97 -7.01 12.97
N ARG A 222 -22.89 -7.94 13.18
CA ARG A 222 -23.84 -7.85 14.29
C ARG A 222 -23.29 -8.60 15.49
N GLY A 223 -23.34 -8.02 16.67
CA GLY A 223 -22.80 -8.64 17.88
C GLY A 223 -23.44 -8.18 19.17
N ARG A 224 -22.87 -8.65 20.28
CA ARG A 224 -23.13 -8.16 21.63
C ARG A 224 -21.84 -7.68 22.25
N LEU A 225 -21.89 -6.54 22.92
CA LEU A 225 -20.76 -6.03 23.67
C LEU A 225 -21.18 -5.77 25.12
N GLY A 226 -20.25 -6.02 26.01
CA GLY A 226 -20.37 -5.75 27.43
C GLY A 226 -19.19 -4.92 27.89
N TYR A 227 -19.43 -3.93 28.74
CA TYR A 227 -18.40 -3.04 29.22
C TYR A 227 -18.65 -2.65 30.68
N ARG A 228 -17.61 -2.66 31.51
CA ARG A 228 -17.64 -2.17 32.88
C ARG A 228 -16.89 -0.85 32.96
N TYR A 229 -17.57 0.23 33.27
CA TYR A 229 -16.97 1.57 33.36
C TYR A 229 -16.24 1.78 34.68
N ARG A 230 -15.40 2.82 34.74
CA ARG A 230 -14.66 3.20 35.96
C ARG A 230 -15.55 3.50 37.17
N ASN A 231 -16.80 3.94 36.96
CA ASN A 231 -17.78 4.14 38.03
C ASN A 231 -18.33 2.81 38.61
N GLY A 232 -17.88 1.66 38.10
CA GLY A 232 -18.29 0.32 38.53
C GLY A 232 -19.59 -0.19 37.88
N ARG A 233 -20.29 0.64 37.09
CA ARG A 233 -21.49 0.24 36.37
C ARG A 233 -21.14 -0.55 35.11
N GLU A 234 -22.08 -1.40 34.72
CA GLU A 234 -21.96 -2.25 33.54
C GLU A 234 -23.02 -1.88 32.51
N TYR A 235 -22.63 -1.96 31.24
CA TYR A 235 -23.51 -1.93 30.09
C TYR A 235 -23.36 -3.24 29.33
N GLU A 236 -24.49 -3.78 28.87
CA GLU A 236 -24.52 -4.87 27.91
C GLU A 236 -25.60 -4.59 26.86
N GLY A 237 -25.25 -4.69 25.58
CA GLY A 237 -26.18 -4.42 24.51
C GLY A 237 -25.77 -5.03 23.17
N GLU A 238 -26.68 -4.96 22.21
CA GLU A 238 -26.41 -5.34 20.83
C GLU A 238 -25.72 -4.19 20.09
N PHE A 239 -24.92 -4.56 19.09
CA PHE A 239 -24.30 -3.59 18.20
C PHE A 239 -24.31 -4.07 16.74
N VAL A 240 -24.16 -3.11 15.83
CA VAL A 240 -23.76 -3.35 14.44
C VAL A 240 -22.52 -2.53 14.14
N MET A 241 -21.41 -3.17 13.76
CA MET A 241 -20.25 -2.50 13.19
C MET A 241 -20.30 -2.61 11.67
N ARG A 242 -20.05 -1.50 11.00
CA ARG A 242 -19.93 -1.36 9.55
C ARG A 242 -18.50 -1.02 9.21
N PHE A 243 -17.90 -1.78 8.30
CA PHE A 243 -16.55 -1.58 7.79
C PHE A 243 -16.64 -1.39 6.28
N VAL A 244 -16.11 -0.27 5.77
CA VAL A 244 -15.88 -0.08 4.33
C VAL A 244 -14.40 -0.36 4.07
N VAL A 245 -14.13 -1.31 3.19
CA VAL A 245 -12.80 -1.82 2.88
C VAL A 245 -12.48 -1.61 1.42
N GLN A 246 -11.38 -0.93 1.14
CA GLN A 246 -10.90 -0.68 -0.21
C GLN A 246 -9.40 -0.90 -0.28
N GLY A 247 -8.94 -1.68 -1.26
CA GLY A 247 -7.51 -2.02 -1.40
C GLY A 247 -6.96 -2.78 -0.19
N GLY A 248 -7.79 -3.60 0.47
CA GLY A 248 -7.40 -4.38 1.66
C GLY A 248 -7.29 -3.56 2.96
N LEU A 249 -7.70 -2.30 2.97
CA LEU A 249 -7.64 -1.41 4.13
C LEU A 249 -9.04 -0.89 4.51
N ILE A 250 -9.30 -0.73 5.81
CA ILE A 250 -10.49 -0.08 6.34
C ILE A 250 -10.40 1.43 6.03
N ARG A 251 -11.30 1.92 5.19
CA ARG A 251 -11.46 3.34 4.81
C ARG A 251 -12.53 4.03 5.63
N ALA A 252 -13.55 3.30 6.06
CA ALA A 252 -14.56 3.83 6.95
C ALA A 252 -15.01 2.79 7.98
N TYR A 253 -15.28 3.26 9.18
CA TYR A 253 -15.87 2.49 10.27
C TYR A 253 -17.04 3.24 10.88
N GLN A 254 -18.11 2.50 11.17
CA GLN A 254 -19.23 3.01 11.97
C GLN A 254 -19.71 1.92 12.92
N ILE A 255 -20.03 2.28 14.17
CA ILE A 255 -20.71 1.39 15.12
C ILE A 255 -22.07 1.96 15.50
N HIS A 256 -23.11 1.12 15.47
CA HIS A 256 -24.44 1.43 15.99
C HIS A 256 -24.68 0.60 17.24
N GLU A 257 -24.97 1.27 18.35
CA GLU A 257 -25.21 0.72 19.68
C GLU A 257 -26.26 1.58 20.41
N ASP A 258 -26.79 1.11 21.54
CA ASP A 258 -27.74 1.89 22.34
C ASP A 258 -27.00 2.98 23.14
N SER A 259 -26.74 4.10 22.47
CA SER A 259 -26.05 5.25 23.07
C SER A 259 -26.76 5.82 24.29
N ALA A 260 -28.08 5.67 24.39
CA ALA A 260 -28.86 6.15 25.54
C ALA A 260 -28.62 5.26 26.78
N ALA A 261 -28.63 3.93 26.60
CA ALA A 261 -28.28 2.99 27.67
C ALA A 261 -26.81 3.14 28.12
N ILE A 262 -25.90 3.37 27.18
CA ILE A 262 -24.49 3.67 27.46
C ILE A 262 -24.37 4.95 28.28
N ALA A 263 -25.01 6.05 27.85
CA ALA A 263 -25.00 7.31 28.58
C ALA A 263 -25.56 7.16 30.00
N ALA A 264 -26.66 6.41 30.16
CA ALA A 264 -27.26 6.14 31.47
C ALA A 264 -26.33 5.33 32.39
N ALA A 265 -25.55 4.38 31.86
CA ALA A 265 -24.56 3.64 32.62
C ALA A 265 -23.29 4.46 32.92
N TRP A 266 -22.92 5.39 32.03
CA TRP A 266 -21.73 6.22 32.17
C TRP A 266 -21.91 7.43 33.11
N LEU A 267 -23.02 8.15 32.99
CA LEU A 267 -23.27 9.41 33.69
C LEU A 267 -23.78 9.25 35.14
N ALA A 268 -24.16 8.03 35.53
CA ALA A 268 -24.83 7.75 36.79
C ALA A 268 -23.89 7.13 37.84
#